data_AF-A0A559GE50-F1
#
_entry.id   AF-A0A559GE50-F1
#
_cell.length_a   1.000
_cell.length_b   1.000
_cell.length_c   1.000
_cell.angle_alpha   90.00
_cell.angle_beta   90.00
_cell.angle_gamma   90.00
#
_symmetry.space_group_name_H-M   'P 1'
#
loop_
_entity.id
_entity.type
_entity.pdbx_description
1 polymer ?
#
loop_
_entity_poly.entity_id
_entity_poly.type
_entity_poly.pdbx_seq_one_letter_code
_entity_poly.pdbx_strand_id
1 'polypeptide(L)' 'PGYTIPPYYDSMIATIIVLGVNHFDVLMKMHLALYELDIEVVQSNADFQLDLISDRRVIAGDYDTSFLMETFLPKYQEKE' A
#
# COMPACT_ATOMS: atom_id res chain seq x y z
N PRO A 1 3.82 -20.22 9.71
CA PRO A 1 4.20 -20.67 8.35
C PRO A 1 3.34 -21.87 7.91
N GLY A 2 2.79 -21.86 6.68
CA GLY A 2 2.00 -22.97 6.14
C GLY A 2 0.47 -22.83 6.25
N TYR A 3 -0.05 -21.62 6.46
CA TYR A 3 -1.49 -21.37 6.30
C TYR A 3 -1.84 -21.19 4.83
N THR A 4 -2.86 -21.90 4.35
CA THR A 4 -3.41 -21.72 3.00
C THR A 4 -4.60 -20.79 3.07
N ILE A 5 -4.58 -19.73 2.27
CA ILE A 5 -5.70 -18.77 2.20
C ILE A 5 -6.89 -19.45 1.48
N PRO A 6 -8.04 -19.64 2.15
CA PRO A 6 -9.23 -20.18 1.51
C PRO A 6 -9.84 -19.18 0.51
N PRO A 7 -10.29 -19.62 -0.68
CA PRO A 7 -10.82 -18.72 -1.72
C PRO A 7 -12.24 -18.21 -1.43
N TYR A 8 -12.84 -18.59 -0.31
CA TYR A 8 -14.24 -18.28 0.04
C TYR A 8 -14.38 -17.07 0.98
N TYR A 9 -13.27 -16.47 1.41
CA TYR A 9 -13.23 -15.33 2.31
C TYR A 9 -12.61 -14.12 1.62
N ASP A 10 -12.59 -12.98 2.31
CA ASP A 10 -11.87 -11.81 1.82
C ASP A 10 -10.37 -12.11 1.63
N SER A 11 -9.73 -11.32 0.77
CA SER A 11 -8.30 -11.43 0.46
C SER A 11 -7.40 -10.73 1.50
N MET A 12 -7.94 -10.29 2.64
CA MET A 12 -7.18 -9.53 3.63
C MET A 12 -6.32 -10.48 4.46
N ILE A 13 -5.00 -10.31 4.37
CA ILE A 13 -4.02 -11.15 5.09
C ILE A 13 -3.63 -10.51 6.43
N ALA A 14 -3.39 -9.20 6.42
CA ALA A 14 -2.97 -8.43 7.58
C ALA A 14 -3.32 -6.94 7.43
N THR A 15 -3.36 -6.25 8.57
CA THR A 15 -3.51 -4.79 8.63
C THR A 15 -2.29 -4.18 9.31
N ILE A 16 -1.58 -3.30 8.61
CA ILE A 16 -0.43 -2.57 9.14
C ILE A 16 -0.89 -1.20 9.59
N ILE A 17 -0.62 -0.85 10.84
CA ILE A 17 -0.97 0.43 11.44
C ILE A 17 0.31 1.07 11.95
N VAL A 18 0.58 2.30 11.52
CA VAL A 18 1.71 3.10 12.00
C VAL A 18 1.20 4.35 12.72
N LEU A 19 1.96 4.79 13.72
CA LEU A 19 1.70 6.02 14.47
C LEU A 19 2.92 6.93 14.40
N GLY A 20 2.70 8.19 14.04
CA GLY A 20 3.72 9.21 13.97
C GLY A 20 3.26 10.53 14.55
N VAL A 21 4.21 11.43 14.78
CA VAL A 21 3.94 12.75 15.38
C VAL A 21 3.42 13.77 14.38
N ASN A 22 3.60 13.50 13.07
CA ASN A 22 3.09 14.31 11.96
C ASN A 22 2.98 13.46 10.69
N HIS A 23 2.41 14.04 9.63
CA HIS A 23 2.18 13.38 8.33
C HIS A 23 3.45 12.74 7.73
N PHE A 24 4.56 13.48 7.77
CA PHE A 24 5.83 13.01 7.21
C PHE A 24 6.38 11.81 7.98
N ASP A 25 6.35 11.85 9.33
CA ASP A 25 6.78 10.74 10.19
C ASP A 25 5.92 9.49 9.97
N VAL A 26 4.60 9.65 9.79
CA VAL A 26 3.68 8.56 9.47
C VAL A 26 4.02 7.92 8.12
N LEU A 27 4.21 8.72 7.07
CA LEU A 27 4.53 8.20 5.75
C LEU A 27 5.88 7.48 5.72
N MET A 28 6.89 8.00 6.42
CA MET A 28 8.20 7.35 6.54
C MET A 28 8.12 6.01 7.28
N LYS A 29 7.38 5.95 8.39
CA LYS A 29 7.16 4.68 9.11
C LYS A 29 6.38 3.68 8.27
N MET A 30 5.35 4.11 7.53
CA MET A 30 4.60 3.22 6.65
C MET A 30 5.48 2.70 5.50
N HIS A 31 6.30 3.56 4.91
CA HIS A 31 7.24 3.17 3.86
C HIS A 31 8.22 2.11 4.35
N LEU A 32 8.79 2.27 5.55
CA LEU A 32 9.67 1.25 6.12
C LEU A 32 8.90 -0.06 6.42
N ALA A 33 7.71 0.04 7.01
CA ALA A 33 6.90 -1.12 7.35
C ALA A 33 6.49 -1.94 6.12
N LEU A 34 6.15 -1.29 5.01
CA LEU A 34 5.85 -1.95 3.74
C LEU A 34 7.11 -2.49 3.05
N TYR A 35 8.24 -1.79 3.16
CA TYR A 35 9.51 -2.25 2.57
C TYR A 35 10.07 -3.50 3.29
N GLU A 36 9.87 -3.59 4.60
CA GLU A 36 10.26 -4.77 5.40
C GLU A 36 9.20 -5.88 5.39
N LEU A 37 8.04 -5.66 4.75
CA LEU A 37 6.98 -6.65 4.68
C LEU A 37 7.35 -7.78 3.72
N ASP A 38 7.70 -8.93 4.30
CA ASP A 38 8.05 -10.13 3.55
C ASP A 38 6.90 -11.14 3.53
N ILE A 39 6.42 -11.48 2.32
CA ILE A 39 5.33 -12.45 2.08
C ILE A 39 5.77 -13.39 0.94
N GLU A 40 6.17 -14.61 1.29
CA GLU A 40 6.77 -15.54 0.33
C GLU A 40 5.77 -16.31 -0.56
N VAL A 41 4.58 -16.64 -0.02
CA VAL A 41 3.74 -17.72 -0.58
C VAL A 41 2.67 -17.21 -1.55
N VAL A 42 2.33 -15.92 -1.49
CA VAL A 42 1.22 -15.34 -2.24
C VAL A 42 1.60 -13.97 -2.76
N GLN A 43 1.13 -13.64 -3.97
CA GLN A 43 1.20 -12.28 -4.47
C GLN A 43 0.32 -11.40 -3.58
N SER A 44 0.90 -10.28 -3.12
CA SER A 44 0.21 -9.29 -2.31
C SER A 44 0.16 -7.95 -3.04
N ASN A 45 -0.60 -7.00 -2.48
CA ASN A 45 -0.64 -5.62 -2.96
C ASN A 45 0.36 -4.71 -2.22
N ALA A 46 1.40 -5.27 -1.58
CA ALA A 46 2.38 -4.51 -0.82
C ALA A 46 3.14 -3.49 -1.69
N ASP A 47 3.66 -3.92 -2.84
CA ASP A 47 4.39 -3.06 -3.78
C ASP A 47 3.50 -1.92 -4.32
N PHE A 48 2.26 -2.26 -4.66
CA PHE A 48 1.25 -1.27 -5.07
C PHE A 48 1.00 -0.21 -3.98
N GLN A 49 0.87 -0.65 -2.72
CA GLN A 49 0.68 0.27 -1.59
C GLN A 49 1.93 1.13 -1.35
N LEU A 50 3.13 0.56 -1.49
CA LEU A 50 4.40 1.27 -1.35
C LEU A 50 4.53 2.38 -2.41
N ASP A 51 4.20 2.08 -3.66
CA ASP A 51 4.19 3.05 -4.75
C ASP A 51 3.12 4.12 -4.56
N LEU A 52 1.94 3.75 -4.06
CA LEU A 52 0.86 4.70 -3.78
C LEU A 52 1.25 5.72 -2.70
N ILE A 53 1.80 5.27 -1.57
CA ILE A 53 2.22 6.20 -0.50
C ILE A 53 3.43 7.06 -0.90
N SER A 54 4.18 6.62 -1.92
CA SER A 54 5.32 7.35 -2.48
C SER A 54 4.92 8.37 -3.55
N ASP A 55 3.65 8.40 -3.97
CA ASP A 55 3.16 9.41 -4.90
C ASP A 55 3.21 10.81 -4.27
N ARG A 56 3.68 11.79 -5.04
CA ARG A 56 3.84 13.18 -4.58
C ARG A 56 2.52 13.80 -4.08
N ARG A 57 1.37 13.41 -4.64
CA ARG A 57 0.06 13.88 -4.18
C ARG A 57 -0.29 13.32 -2.81
N VAL A 58 0.02 12.06 -2.53
CA VAL A 58 -0.18 11.44 -1.21
C VAL A 58 0.76 12.08 -0.19
N ILE A 59 2.03 12.30 -0.56
CA ILE A 59 3.00 13.01 0.28
C ILE A 59 2.52 14.44 0.60
N ALA A 60 1.96 15.14 -0.38
CA ALA A 60 1.44 16.50 -0.22
C ALA A 60 0.06 16.57 0.49
N GLY A 61 -0.66 15.45 0.62
CA GLY A 61 -2.04 15.44 1.09
C GLY A 61 -3.06 16.01 0.09
N ASP A 62 -2.68 16.08 -1.20
CA ASP A 62 -3.48 16.65 -2.29
C ASP A 62 -4.18 15.54 -3.09
N TYR A 63 -5.19 14.91 -2.47
CA TYR A 63 -5.98 13.84 -3.07
C TYR A 63 -7.40 13.79 -2.50
N ASP A 64 -8.30 13.16 -3.24
CA ASP A 64 -9.68 12.89 -2.85
C ASP A 64 -10.03 11.41 -3.13
N THR A 65 -11.32 11.08 -3.09
CA THR A 65 -11.78 9.71 -3.32
C THR A 65 -11.69 9.27 -4.79
N SER A 66 -11.53 10.19 -5.75
CA SER A 66 -11.39 9.85 -7.18
C SER A 66 -9.94 9.66 -7.62
N PHE A 67 -8.98 10.26 -6.90
CA PHE A 67 -7.54 10.22 -7.19
C PHE A 67 -7.03 8.83 -7.59
N LEU A 68 -7.39 7.80 -6.83
CA LEU A 68 -6.93 6.43 -7.06
C LEU A 68 -7.33 5.94 -8.46
N MET A 69 -8.61 6.05 -8.81
CA MET A 69 -9.18 5.51 -10.04
C MET A 69 -8.90 6.37 -11.26
N GLU A 70 -8.93 7.70 -11.10
CA GLU A 70 -8.84 8.64 -12.22
C GLU A 70 -7.41 9.06 -12.53
N THR A 71 -6.48 8.98 -11.57
CA THR A 71 -5.10 9.46 -11.75
C THR A 71 -4.05 8.39 -11.50
N PHE A 72 -4.05 7.74 -10.34
CA PHE A 72 -2.94 6.87 -9.95
C PHE A 72 -2.96 5.54 -10.71
N LEU A 73 -4.08 4.82 -10.68
CA LEU A 73 -4.20 3.49 -11.24
C LEU A 73 -3.95 3.42 -12.76
N PRO A 74 -4.49 4.34 -13.59
CA PRO A 74 -4.20 4.33 -15.03
C PRO A 74 -2.70 4.47 -15.33
N LYS A 75 -2.01 5.37 -14.60
CA LYS A 75 -0.56 5.58 -14.76
C LYS A 75 0.28 4.42 -14.25
N TYR A 76 -0.19 3.76 -13.17
CA TYR A 76 0.47 2.59 -12.62
C TYR A 76 0.43 1.42 -13.60
N GLN A 77 -0.73 1.19 -14.23
CA GLN A 77 -0.92 0.12 -15.23
C GLN A 77 -0.16 0.34 -16.54
N GLU A 78 0.12 1.59 -16.93
CA GLU A 78 0.97 1.89 -18.09
C GLU A 78 2.46 1.56 -17.86
N LYS A 79 2.86 1.40 -16.59
CA LYS A 79 4.25 1.17 -16.17
C LYS A 79 4.62 -0.31 -16.12
N GLU A 80 3.64 -1.21 -16.08
CA GLU A 80 3.78 -2.68 -16.19
C GLU A 80 3.75 -3.12 -17.66
#